data_AF-A0A9P7JMG2-F1
#
_entry.id   AF-A0A9P7JMG2-F1
#
_cell.length_a   1.000
_cell.length_b   1.000
_cell.length_c   1.000
_cell.angle_alpha   90.00
_cell.angle_beta   90.00
_cell.angle_gamma   90.00
#
_symmetry.space_group_name_H-M   'P 1'
#
loop_
_entity.id
_entity.type
_entity.pdbx_description
1 polymer ?
#
loop_
_entity_poly.entity_id
_entity_poly.type
_entity_poly.pdbx_seq_one_letter_code
_entity_poly.pdbx_strand_id
1 'polypeptide(L)'
;MAKFYDEIPESLIEWIKKQHMFWVASAPLSPDGHVNLSPKGTADSFHVVNSRRVWYQDLTGSGVETISHIRENGRVTILFSAFEGPPRILRLFGTGTVYEYGTEEYESLISPETRKPGSRAAIVIDVYQCQTTCGFAVPMYDFVTHRTQLLRMADIEESRNRVSDTVSSSETNKKGIKAYWVQKNLRSLDGLPGLLVAPDSKVTPVNNFNKDSQRPKLRYSSSREGSSQSSGASVAIGFALGALVATAIPYILSVTRKFDIQIIPMAKYYDEIPESLIEWVRKQHMFWVASAPLGPGGHVNLSPKGTADCFHVVNSHRVWYEDLTGSGVETISHIRENGRITILFHSFEGPPRILRLYGTGTVYEYGTQEYESLIPPETRKPGSRAAIVIDVYQCLTSCGTAVPIYDFVTHRTQLLRSFDIKESHDRATVSTEINPKGLRAYWMRQNLSSVDGLAGLLIAPESKATCSSVFDKGPRPKLHRLSSRDAGVLGTGTTLALGCAIGALIATALPRILSVTGNFGTRT
;
A
#
# COMPACT_ATOMS: atom_id res chain seq x y z
N MET A 1 9.00 22.97 -0.98
CA MET A 1 10.27 22.35 -1.39
C MET A 1 10.46 21.06 -0.61
N ALA A 2 11.20 20.11 -1.15
CA ALA A 2 11.63 18.95 -0.37
C ALA A 2 12.59 19.40 0.74
N LYS A 3 12.66 18.66 1.84
CA LYS A 3 13.71 18.82 2.84
C LYS A 3 14.47 17.51 2.97
N PHE A 4 15.79 17.61 3.02
CA PHE A 4 16.71 16.49 3.21
C PHE A 4 17.30 16.54 4.61
N TYR A 5 17.57 15.38 5.15
CA TYR A 5 18.23 15.19 6.45
C TYR A 5 19.22 14.04 6.31
N ASP A 6 20.37 14.14 6.99
CA ASP A 6 21.36 13.07 6.99
C ASP A 6 20.94 11.88 7.86
N GLU A 7 19.95 12.08 8.74
CA GLU A 7 19.37 11.06 9.62
C GLU A 7 17.88 11.35 9.86
N ILE A 8 17.16 10.37 10.39
CA ILE A 8 15.74 10.47 10.73
C ILE A 8 15.58 11.41 11.93
N PRO A 9 14.97 12.60 11.77
CA PRO A 9 14.70 13.49 12.88
C PRO A 9 13.73 12.84 13.88
N GLU A 10 13.89 13.10 15.18
CA GLU A 10 13.05 12.53 16.25
C GLU A 10 11.54 12.72 16.00
N SER A 11 11.14 13.90 15.54
CA SER A 11 9.75 14.19 15.19
C SER A 11 9.18 13.32 14.06
N LEU A 12 10.05 12.80 13.18
CA LEU A 12 9.66 11.86 12.12
C LEU A 12 9.62 10.42 12.63
N ILE A 13 10.43 10.04 13.62
CA ILE A 13 10.35 8.72 14.28
C ILE A 13 8.97 8.52 14.91
N GLU A 14 8.52 9.50 15.69
CA GLU A 14 7.18 9.46 16.30
C GLU A 14 6.05 9.48 15.27
N TRP A 15 6.28 10.09 14.11
CA TRP A 15 5.31 10.06 13.01
C TRP A 15 5.30 8.72 12.28
N ILE A 16 6.46 8.08 12.06
CA ILE A 16 6.60 6.74 11.47
C ILE A 16 5.83 5.71 12.30
N LYS A 17 5.96 5.74 13.63
CA LYS A 17 5.29 4.81 14.55
C LYS A 17 3.76 4.83 14.46
N LYS A 18 3.17 5.92 13.93
CA LYS A 18 1.73 6.07 13.73
C LYS A 18 1.24 5.53 12.38
N GLN A 19 2.14 5.16 11.47
CA GLN A 19 1.76 4.71 10.14
C GLN A 19 1.40 3.22 10.17
N HIS A 20 0.28 2.85 9.55
CA HIS A 20 -0.16 1.45 9.48
C HIS A 20 0.48 0.66 8.33
N MET A 21 1.18 1.34 7.42
CA MET A 21 1.85 0.71 6.28
C MET A 21 2.95 1.59 5.69
N PHE A 22 3.78 0.97 4.87
CA PHE A 22 4.84 1.60 4.11
C PHE A 22 5.03 0.89 2.76
N TRP A 23 5.81 1.49 1.87
CA TRP A 23 6.19 0.90 0.58
C TRP A 23 7.70 0.76 0.53
N VAL A 24 8.15 -0.30 -0.12
CA VAL A 24 9.57 -0.61 -0.34
C VAL A 24 9.82 -0.60 -1.83
N ALA A 25 10.84 0.14 -2.26
CA ALA A 25 11.39 0.01 -3.61
C ALA A 25 12.86 -0.41 -3.55
N SER A 26 13.25 -1.25 -4.50
CA SER A 26 14.63 -1.71 -4.70
C SER A 26 14.85 -1.98 -6.19
N ALA A 27 16.09 -1.92 -6.69
CA ALA A 27 16.35 -2.14 -8.10
C ALA A 27 17.64 -2.94 -8.32
N PRO A 28 17.66 -3.86 -9.30
CA PRO A 28 18.89 -4.56 -9.68
C PRO A 28 19.83 -3.62 -10.44
N LEU A 29 21.10 -4.01 -10.55
CA LEU A 29 22.11 -3.28 -11.31
C LEU A 29 21.85 -3.37 -12.83
N SER A 30 21.31 -4.49 -13.30
CA SER A 30 21.04 -4.69 -14.73
C SER A 30 20.05 -3.65 -15.28
N PRO A 31 20.34 -2.99 -16.41
CA PRO A 31 19.43 -2.06 -17.08
C PRO A 31 18.15 -2.71 -17.60
N ASP A 32 18.15 -4.04 -17.78
CA ASP A 32 16.96 -4.81 -18.20
C ASP A 32 16.18 -5.37 -17.02
N GLY A 33 16.72 -5.27 -15.79
CA GLY A 33 16.10 -5.80 -14.59
C GLY A 33 14.96 -4.95 -14.07
N HIS A 34 14.02 -5.58 -13.35
CA HIS A 34 12.78 -4.95 -12.92
C HIS A 34 12.98 -4.09 -11.67
N VAL A 35 12.56 -2.83 -11.71
CA VAL A 35 12.46 -2.01 -10.49
C VAL A 35 11.34 -2.57 -9.62
N ASN A 36 11.67 -3.07 -8.43
CA ASN A 36 10.69 -3.62 -7.51
C ASN A 36 10.01 -2.51 -6.70
N LEU A 37 8.73 -2.71 -6.45
CA LEU A 37 7.89 -1.84 -5.63
C LEU A 37 6.85 -2.69 -4.90
N SER A 38 6.79 -2.62 -3.57
CA SER A 38 5.89 -3.47 -2.78
C SER A 38 5.32 -2.76 -1.55
N PRO A 39 4.00 -2.83 -1.29
CA PRO A 39 3.42 -2.39 -0.03
C PRO A 39 3.68 -3.40 1.10
N LYS A 40 3.84 -2.90 2.33
CA LYS A 40 3.97 -3.67 3.57
C LYS A 40 3.06 -3.03 4.61
N GLY A 41 2.12 -3.79 5.19
CA GLY A 41 1.10 -3.21 6.07
C GLY A 41 0.55 -4.17 7.12
N THR A 42 1.30 -5.22 7.46
CA THR A 42 1.03 -5.97 8.67
C THR A 42 1.38 -5.11 9.89
N ALA A 43 0.47 -5.04 10.87
CA ALA A 43 0.68 -4.30 12.12
C ALA A 43 2.01 -4.68 12.76
N ASP A 44 2.70 -3.72 13.39
CA ASP A 44 3.94 -3.96 14.16
C ASP A 44 5.00 -4.75 13.39
N SER A 45 5.21 -4.39 12.11
CA SER A 45 6.23 -5.02 11.25
C SER A 45 7.42 -4.10 10.95
N PHE A 46 7.34 -2.81 11.25
CA PHE A 46 8.41 -1.83 11.01
C PHE A 46 8.91 -1.27 12.35
N HIS A 47 10.23 -1.22 12.51
CA HIS A 47 10.87 -0.84 13.77
C HIS A 47 12.00 0.16 13.51
N VAL A 48 12.05 1.21 14.34
CA VAL A 48 13.14 2.19 14.34
C VAL A 48 14.08 1.83 15.49
N VAL A 49 15.35 1.58 15.18
CA VAL A 49 16.39 1.27 16.18
C VAL A 49 16.97 2.57 16.72
N ASN A 50 17.33 3.48 15.82
CA ASN A 50 17.82 4.82 16.12
C ASN A 50 17.62 5.74 14.90
N SER A 51 18.16 6.96 14.91
CA SER A 51 18.02 7.93 13.83
C SER A 51 18.61 7.48 12.48
N ARG A 52 19.45 6.43 12.44
CA ARG A 52 20.14 5.95 11.23
C ARG A 52 19.90 4.48 10.92
N ARG A 53 19.13 3.77 11.73
CA ARG A 53 18.90 2.33 11.53
C ARG A 53 17.45 1.99 11.79
N VAL A 54 16.86 1.32 10.81
CA VAL A 54 15.51 0.76 10.88
C VAL A 54 15.55 -0.69 10.45
N TRP A 55 14.52 -1.46 10.79
CA TRP A 55 14.33 -2.77 10.21
C TRP A 55 12.85 -3.07 10.05
N TYR A 56 12.52 -4.00 9.17
CA TYR A 56 11.18 -4.55 9.11
C TYR A 56 11.17 -6.07 8.96
N GLN A 57 10.11 -6.68 9.48
CA GLN A 57 9.88 -8.10 9.41
C GLN A 57 9.32 -8.45 8.02
N ASP A 58 10.13 -9.10 7.16
CA ASP A 58 9.69 -9.53 5.84
C ASP A 58 8.89 -10.83 5.97
N LEU A 59 7.59 -10.73 5.71
CA LEU A 59 6.67 -11.86 5.72
C LEU A 59 6.62 -12.54 4.36
N THR A 60 6.34 -13.83 4.38
CA THR A 60 6.27 -14.70 3.20
C THR A 60 5.23 -14.20 2.22
N GLY A 61 5.71 -13.73 1.07
CA GLY A 61 4.89 -13.35 -0.08
C GLY A 61 5.32 -14.09 -1.33
N SER A 62 4.63 -13.81 -2.44
CA SER A 62 4.89 -14.47 -3.72
C SER A 62 6.22 -14.10 -4.37
N GLY A 63 6.83 -12.97 -3.97
CA GLY A 63 8.10 -12.47 -4.50
C GLY A 63 9.23 -12.44 -3.46
N VAL A 64 10.46 -12.21 -3.92
CA VAL A 64 11.70 -12.12 -3.12
C VAL A 64 12.66 -11.00 -3.61
N GLU A 65 12.16 -10.11 -4.45
CA GLU A 65 12.90 -9.10 -5.22
C GLU A 65 13.67 -8.14 -4.30
N THR A 66 13.08 -7.69 -3.19
CA THR A 66 13.80 -6.83 -2.23
C THR A 66 15.02 -7.53 -1.65
N ILE A 67 14.88 -8.80 -1.24
CA ILE A 67 16.00 -9.59 -0.71
C ILE A 67 17.07 -9.74 -1.80
N SER A 68 16.68 -10.10 -3.01
CA SER A 68 17.61 -10.29 -4.12
C SER A 68 18.38 -9.02 -4.50
N HIS A 69 17.70 -7.87 -4.61
CA HIS A 69 18.35 -6.60 -4.95
C HIS A 69 19.27 -6.13 -3.81
N ILE A 70 18.86 -6.33 -2.55
CA ILE A 70 19.71 -6.02 -1.40
C ILE A 70 20.98 -6.88 -1.41
N ARG A 71 20.85 -8.18 -1.71
CA ARG A 71 22.02 -9.08 -1.81
C ARG A 71 22.97 -8.68 -2.92
N GLU A 72 22.45 -8.21 -4.05
CA GLU A 72 23.27 -7.78 -5.18
C GLU A 72 23.98 -6.44 -4.91
N ASN A 73 23.24 -5.43 -4.42
CA ASN A 73 23.74 -4.06 -4.38
C ASN A 73 23.29 -3.22 -3.18
N GLY A 74 22.45 -3.76 -2.30
CA GLY A 74 22.01 -3.10 -1.07
C GLY A 74 20.99 -1.97 -1.24
N ARG A 75 20.72 -1.47 -2.45
CA ARG A 75 19.88 -0.27 -2.65
C ARG A 75 18.41 -0.52 -2.27
N VAL A 76 17.92 0.26 -1.32
CA VAL A 76 16.52 0.21 -0.90
C VAL A 76 16.00 1.59 -0.47
N THR A 77 14.74 1.86 -0.80
CA THR A 77 14.01 3.05 -0.37
C THR A 77 12.73 2.63 0.34
N ILE A 78 12.51 3.16 1.54
CA ILE A 78 11.24 3.04 2.27
C ILE A 78 10.45 4.32 2.10
N LEU A 79 9.16 4.22 1.80
CA LEU A 79 8.26 5.36 1.71
C LEU A 79 7.10 5.23 2.69
N PHE A 80 6.80 6.33 3.38
CA PHE A 80 5.58 6.54 4.17
C PHE A 80 4.77 7.70 3.58
N SER A 81 3.44 7.60 3.65
CA SER A 81 2.49 8.62 3.16
C SER A 81 1.42 8.94 4.21
N ALA A 82 1.15 10.22 4.44
CA ALA A 82 0.07 10.65 5.33
C ALA A 82 -1.30 10.56 4.65
N PHE A 83 -2.08 9.53 5.00
CA PHE A 83 -3.48 9.40 4.58
C PHE A 83 -4.44 10.22 5.42
N GLU A 84 -4.07 10.54 6.65
CA GLU A 84 -4.84 11.42 7.53
C GLU A 84 -4.04 12.67 7.91
N GLY A 85 -4.73 13.68 8.43
CA GLY A 85 -4.09 14.90 8.94
C GLY A 85 -3.31 15.70 7.87
N PRO A 86 -2.28 16.48 8.30
CA PRO A 86 -1.45 17.26 7.39
C PRO A 86 -0.73 16.38 6.36
N PRO A 87 -0.72 16.78 5.07
CA PRO A 87 -0.11 15.97 4.03
C PRO A 87 1.41 15.88 4.21
N ARG A 88 1.96 14.69 4.00
CA ARG A 88 3.39 14.41 4.12
C ARG A 88 3.74 13.14 3.37
N ILE A 89 4.91 13.14 2.74
CA ILE A 89 5.61 11.94 2.30
C ILE A 89 6.98 11.95 2.97
N LEU A 90 7.43 10.80 3.45
CA LEU A 90 8.78 10.56 3.94
C LEU A 90 9.40 9.42 3.16
N ARG A 91 10.62 9.63 2.67
CA ARG A 91 11.48 8.59 2.11
C ARG A 91 12.68 8.39 3.00
N LEU A 92 13.00 7.13 3.27
CA LEU A 92 14.25 6.71 3.90
C LEU A 92 15.08 6.03 2.82
N PHE A 93 16.19 6.63 2.46
CA PHE A 93 17.18 6.06 1.55
C PHE A 93 18.24 5.36 2.38
N GLY A 94 18.52 4.10 2.05
CA GLY A 94 19.46 3.32 2.83
C GLY A 94 20.06 2.14 2.08
N THR A 95 21.01 1.51 2.78
CA THR A 95 21.63 0.26 2.36
C THR A 95 21.06 -0.87 3.21
N GLY A 96 20.48 -1.87 2.55
CA GLY A 96 19.86 -3.01 3.19
C GLY A 96 20.85 -4.12 3.56
N THR A 97 20.50 -4.89 4.59
CA THR A 97 21.09 -6.18 4.94
C THR A 97 19.97 -7.16 5.24
N VAL A 98 20.12 -8.42 4.81
CA VAL A 98 19.10 -9.47 4.99
C VAL A 98 19.60 -10.47 6.03
N TYR A 99 18.87 -10.57 7.15
CA TYR A 99 19.04 -11.65 8.12
C TYR A 99 17.88 -12.62 7.97
N GLU A 100 18.17 -13.85 7.57
CA GLU A 100 17.15 -14.86 7.29
C GLU A 100 16.74 -15.63 8.54
N TYR A 101 15.49 -16.10 8.56
CA TYR A 101 15.00 -16.97 9.63
C TYR A 101 15.95 -18.16 9.87
N GLY A 102 16.27 -18.44 11.14
CA GLY A 102 17.24 -19.47 11.52
C GLY A 102 18.70 -19.02 11.59
N THR A 103 19.00 -17.74 11.32
CA THR A 103 20.32 -17.12 11.59
C THR A 103 20.34 -16.47 12.98
N GLU A 104 21.51 -16.39 13.63
CA GLU A 104 21.65 -15.77 14.95
C GLU A 104 21.21 -14.29 14.93
N GLU A 105 21.54 -13.57 13.86
CA GLU A 105 21.18 -12.16 13.69
C GLU A 105 19.67 -11.96 13.59
N TYR A 106 18.96 -12.87 12.91
CA TYR A 106 17.50 -12.83 12.85
C TYR A 106 16.90 -13.06 14.24
N GLU A 107 17.33 -14.09 14.96
CA GLU A 107 16.79 -14.44 16.29
C GLU A 107 17.10 -13.34 17.32
N SER A 108 18.21 -12.60 17.15
CA SER A 108 18.55 -11.45 18.00
C SER A 108 17.60 -10.25 17.82
N LEU A 109 17.00 -10.11 16.63
CA LEU A 109 16.08 -9.01 16.30
C LEU A 109 14.62 -9.37 16.53
N ILE A 110 14.28 -10.64 16.29
CA ILE A 110 12.91 -11.13 16.29
C ILE A 110 12.83 -12.36 17.19
N SER A 111 12.31 -12.16 18.40
CA SER A 111 12.08 -13.26 19.34
C SER A 111 10.86 -14.10 18.93
N PRO A 112 10.76 -15.36 19.37
CA PRO A 112 9.59 -16.22 19.11
C PRO A 112 8.25 -15.60 19.52
N GLU A 113 8.22 -14.77 20.57
CA GLU A 113 7.02 -14.09 21.08
C GLU A 113 6.59 -12.89 20.23
N THR A 114 7.48 -12.32 19.43
CA THR A 114 7.19 -11.17 18.56
C THR A 114 7.17 -11.55 17.08
N ARG A 115 7.62 -12.76 16.74
CA ARG A 115 7.62 -13.30 15.39
C ARG A 115 6.21 -13.53 14.88
N LYS A 116 5.91 -12.95 13.73
CA LYS A 116 4.65 -13.19 13.01
C LYS A 116 4.75 -14.45 12.15
N PRO A 117 3.64 -15.19 11.97
CA PRO A 117 3.59 -16.27 11.00
C PRO A 117 4.07 -15.82 9.61
N GLY A 118 4.90 -16.66 9.00
CA GLY A 118 5.51 -16.43 7.69
C GLY A 118 6.68 -15.46 7.70
N SER A 119 7.13 -14.97 8.85
CA SER A 119 8.35 -14.17 8.92
C SER A 119 9.55 -14.99 8.45
N ARG A 120 10.16 -14.57 7.34
CA ARG A 120 11.24 -15.29 6.65
C ARG A 120 12.58 -14.57 6.71
N ALA A 121 12.56 -13.26 6.95
CA ALA A 121 13.76 -12.46 7.14
C ALA A 121 13.47 -11.18 7.95
N ALA A 122 14.51 -10.65 8.59
CA ALA A 122 14.58 -9.26 9.02
C ALA A 122 15.36 -8.48 7.96
N ILE A 123 14.76 -7.41 7.44
CA ILE A 123 15.44 -6.51 6.50
C ILE A 123 15.89 -5.30 7.30
N VAL A 124 17.19 -5.24 7.59
CA VAL A 124 17.82 -4.12 8.30
C VAL A 124 18.30 -3.10 7.28
N ILE A 125 18.07 -1.82 7.56
CA ILE A 125 18.40 -0.74 6.65
C ILE A 125 19.18 0.32 7.42
N ASP A 126 20.41 0.54 6.97
CA ASP A 126 21.24 1.66 7.39
C ASP A 126 20.86 2.88 6.53
N VAL A 127 20.16 3.83 7.15
CA VAL A 127 19.63 5.03 6.52
C VAL A 127 20.73 6.08 6.44
N TYR A 128 21.09 6.44 5.20
CA TYR A 128 22.09 7.48 4.93
C TYR A 128 21.45 8.84 4.58
N GLN A 129 20.18 8.86 4.18
CA GLN A 129 19.47 10.10 3.89
C GLN A 129 17.95 9.94 4.07
N CYS A 130 17.31 10.98 4.60
CA CYS A 130 15.86 11.11 4.66
C CYS A 130 15.38 12.27 3.79
N GLN A 131 14.28 12.09 3.07
CA GLN A 131 13.64 13.16 2.31
C GLN A 131 12.17 13.31 2.72
N THR A 132 11.77 14.53 3.06
CA THR A 132 10.34 14.87 3.24
C THR A 132 9.83 15.72 2.09
N THR A 133 8.63 15.41 1.61
CA THR A 133 7.91 16.23 0.61
C THR A 133 6.47 16.48 1.05
N CYS A 134 5.82 17.47 0.42
CA CYS A 134 4.54 18.01 0.89
C CYS A 134 3.36 17.05 0.83
N GLY A 135 3.38 16.00 0.00
CA GLY A 135 2.29 15.02 -0.09
C GLY A 135 0.93 15.58 -0.55
N PHE A 136 0.89 16.75 -1.20
CA PHE A 136 -0.37 17.42 -1.56
C PHE A 136 -1.24 16.67 -2.58
N ALA A 137 -0.69 15.67 -3.27
CA ALA A 137 -1.42 14.79 -4.19
C ALA A 137 -1.84 13.46 -3.57
N VAL A 138 -1.46 13.17 -2.32
CA VAL A 138 -1.86 11.93 -1.65
C VAL A 138 -3.30 12.12 -1.14
N PRO A 139 -4.28 11.29 -1.56
CA PRO A 139 -5.66 11.41 -1.09
C PRO A 139 -5.77 11.16 0.42
N MET A 140 -6.92 11.51 0.97
CA MET A 140 -7.25 11.19 2.34
C MET A 140 -7.99 9.87 2.45
N TYR A 141 -7.59 9.09 3.44
CA TYR A 141 -8.23 7.83 3.79
C TYR A 141 -8.33 7.69 5.30
N ASP A 142 -9.40 7.03 5.75
CA ASP A 142 -9.58 6.62 7.14
C ASP A 142 -9.11 5.17 7.31
N PHE A 143 -8.26 4.91 8.30
CA PHE A 143 -7.85 3.56 8.62
C PHE A 143 -9.00 2.78 9.24
N VAL A 144 -9.33 1.61 8.67
CA VAL A 144 -10.40 0.75 9.20
C VAL A 144 -9.79 -0.36 10.06
N THR A 145 -8.89 -1.17 9.50
CA THR A 145 -8.32 -2.33 10.18
C THR A 145 -7.20 -2.99 9.36
N HIS A 146 -6.30 -3.74 10.02
CA HIS A 146 -5.33 -4.58 9.35
C HIS A 146 -5.98 -5.86 8.82
N ARG A 147 -5.58 -6.30 7.63
CA ARG A 147 -5.92 -7.63 7.11
C ARG A 147 -5.13 -8.70 7.88
N THR A 148 -5.79 -9.82 8.20
CA THR A 148 -5.18 -10.96 8.93
C THR A 148 -4.99 -12.19 8.05
N GLN A 149 -5.43 -12.14 6.79
CA GLN A 149 -5.41 -13.27 5.87
C GLN A 149 -3.99 -13.81 5.68
N LEU A 150 -2.99 -12.93 5.45
CA LEU A 150 -1.60 -13.36 5.27
C LEU A 150 -1.10 -14.18 6.46
N LEU A 151 -1.30 -13.66 7.68
CA LEU A 151 -0.86 -14.30 8.92
C LEU A 151 -1.54 -15.65 9.13
N ARG A 152 -2.85 -15.73 8.88
CA ARG A 152 -3.61 -16.99 8.98
C ARG A 152 -3.10 -18.05 8.02
N MET A 153 -2.86 -17.65 6.77
CA MET A 153 -2.38 -18.56 5.74
C MET A 153 -0.98 -19.07 6.06
N ALA A 154 -0.10 -18.16 6.51
CA ALA A 154 1.25 -18.53 6.92
C ALA A 154 1.27 -19.41 8.18
N ASP A 155 0.40 -19.16 9.17
CA ASP A 155 0.30 -20.02 10.36
C ASP A 155 -0.15 -21.44 10.00
N ILE A 156 -1.09 -21.59 9.06
CA ILE A 156 -1.48 -22.91 8.55
C ILE A 156 -0.30 -23.60 7.87
N GLU A 157 0.45 -22.90 7.01
CA GLU A 157 1.63 -23.48 6.35
C GLU A 157 2.74 -23.84 7.34
N GLU A 158 2.99 -23.03 8.37
CA GLU A 158 3.95 -23.34 9.44
C GLU A 158 3.51 -24.55 10.28
N SER A 159 2.20 -24.68 10.55
CA SER A 159 1.67 -25.83 11.28
C SER A 159 1.95 -27.17 10.59
N ARG A 160 2.05 -27.17 9.25
CA ARG A 160 2.42 -28.37 8.48
C ARG A 160 3.88 -28.74 8.66
N ASN A 161 4.77 -27.75 8.79
CA ASN A 161 6.17 -28.03 9.12
C ASN A 161 6.33 -28.55 10.55
N ARG A 162 5.55 -28.04 11.52
CA ARG A 162 5.55 -28.57 12.88
C ARG A 162 5.15 -30.06 12.96
N VAL A 163 4.20 -30.48 12.13
CA VAL A 163 3.78 -31.89 12.03
C VAL A 163 4.83 -32.74 11.31
N SER A 164 5.48 -32.23 10.26
CA SER A 164 6.52 -32.98 9.54
C SER A 164 7.75 -33.28 10.40
N ASP A 165 8.15 -32.34 11.26
CA ASP A 165 9.33 -32.52 12.12
C ASP A 165 9.13 -33.67 13.13
N THR A 166 7.88 -34.03 13.43
CA THR A 166 7.54 -35.17 14.31
C THR A 166 7.44 -36.52 13.59
N VAL A 167 7.39 -36.54 12.25
CA VAL A 167 7.17 -37.76 11.46
C VAL A 167 8.31 -37.90 10.44
N SER A 168 9.19 -38.88 10.66
CA SER A 168 10.31 -39.23 9.76
C SER A 168 9.84 -39.80 8.41
N SER A 169 9.06 -39.06 7.62
CA SER A 169 8.60 -39.49 6.31
C SER A 169 9.00 -38.51 5.21
N SER A 170 9.62 -39.07 4.16
CA SER A 170 10.11 -38.36 2.97
C SER A 170 9.02 -37.62 2.16
N GLU A 171 7.73 -37.91 2.41
CA GLU A 171 6.61 -37.25 1.76
C GLU A 171 6.29 -35.85 2.33
N THR A 172 6.67 -35.58 3.58
CA THR A 172 6.34 -34.31 4.25
C THR A 172 7.15 -33.11 3.75
N ASN A 173 8.29 -33.35 3.10
CA ASN A 173 9.21 -32.31 2.64
C ASN A 173 8.68 -31.48 1.44
N LYS A 174 7.49 -31.81 0.91
CA LYS A 174 6.87 -31.12 -0.24
C LYS A 174 5.78 -30.09 0.14
N LYS A 175 5.46 -29.94 1.44
CA LYS A 175 4.39 -29.04 1.93
C LYS A 175 4.89 -28.13 3.07
N GLY A 176 4.11 -27.10 3.38
CA GLY A 176 4.44 -26.12 4.42
C GLY A 176 5.22 -24.91 3.92
N ILE A 177 5.55 -23.99 4.85
CA ILE A 177 6.16 -22.70 4.55
C ILE A 177 7.55 -22.86 3.92
N LYS A 178 8.36 -23.81 4.39
CA LYS A 178 9.72 -24.04 3.87
C LYS A 178 9.70 -24.54 2.42
N ALA A 179 8.81 -25.49 2.12
CA ALA A 179 8.60 -25.95 0.74
C ALA A 179 8.12 -24.81 -0.18
N TYR A 180 7.27 -23.91 0.33
CA TYR A 180 6.88 -22.71 -0.41
C TYR A 180 8.08 -21.80 -0.69
N TRP A 181 8.96 -21.59 0.29
CA TRP A 181 10.18 -20.80 0.10
C TRP A 181 11.11 -21.39 -0.96
N VAL A 182 11.35 -22.71 -0.93
CA VAL A 182 12.14 -23.42 -1.95
C VAL A 182 11.53 -23.21 -3.34
N GLN A 183 10.20 -23.30 -3.46
CA GLN A 183 9.54 -23.22 -4.76
C GLN A 183 9.45 -21.79 -5.30
N LYS A 184 9.31 -20.78 -4.44
CA LYS A 184 8.90 -19.43 -4.84
C LYS A 184 9.87 -18.31 -4.47
N ASN A 185 10.81 -18.54 -3.58
CA ASN A 185 11.60 -17.45 -2.99
C ASN A 185 13.11 -17.68 -3.06
N LEU A 186 13.59 -18.69 -3.80
CA LEU A 186 15.03 -18.87 -4.04
C LEU A 186 15.60 -17.91 -5.10
N ARG A 187 14.75 -17.36 -5.98
CA ARG A 187 15.15 -16.47 -7.06
C ARG A 187 14.14 -15.34 -7.28
N SER A 188 14.62 -14.15 -7.65
CA SER A 188 13.77 -13.05 -8.13
C SER A 188 13.25 -13.31 -9.56
N LEU A 189 12.43 -12.40 -10.07
CA LEU A 189 11.98 -12.40 -11.47
C LEU A 189 13.16 -12.33 -12.45
N ASP A 190 14.19 -11.57 -12.09
CA ASP A 190 15.42 -11.40 -12.86
C ASP A 190 16.44 -12.53 -12.64
N GLY A 191 16.06 -13.61 -11.95
CA GLY A 191 16.94 -14.75 -11.68
C GLY A 191 18.01 -14.51 -10.60
N LEU A 192 17.96 -13.37 -9.89
CA LEU A 192 18.91 -13.06 -8.82
C LEU A 192 18.67 -13.95 -7.58
N PRO A 193 19.71 -14.34 -6.82
CA PRO A 193 19.56 -15.12 -5.58
C PRO A 193 18.60 -14.48 -4.58
N GLY A 194 17.66 -15.25 -4.04
CA GLY A 194 16.71 -14.85 -3.01
C GLY A 194 17.11 -15.34 -1.62
N LEU A 195 16.25 -16.18 -1.01
CA LEU A 195 16.53 -16.85 0.26
C LEU A 195 17.63 -17.91 0.07
N LEU A 196 18.51 -18.01 1.06
CA LEU A 196 19.65 -18.93 1.08
C LEU A 196 19.67 -19.83 2.32
N VAL A 197 19.10 -19.40 3.44
CA VAL A 197 19.20 -20.07 4.75
C VAL A 197 17.82 -20.45 5.30
N ALA A 198 16.83 -19.56 5.19
CA ALA A 198 15.50 -19.80 5.77
C ALA A 198 14.86 -21.14 5.33
N PRO A 199 14.92 -21.55 4.05
CA PRO A 199 14.38 -22.83 3.59
C PRO A 199 14.97 -24.06 4.29
N ASP A 200 16.26 -24.00 4.62
CA ASP A 200 17.03 -25.10 5.22
C ASP A 200 17.20 -24.95 6.74
N SER A 201 16.58 -23.92 7.34
CA SER A 201 16.63 -23.68 8.78
C SER A 201 16.21 -24.93 9.56
N LYS A 202 16.96 -25.30 10.61
CA LYS A 202 16.59 -26.43 11.48
C LYS A 202 15.56 -26.06 12.54
N VAL A 203 15.41 -24.75 12.79
CA VAL A 203 14.44 -24.24 13.76
C VAL A 203 13.05 -24.33 13.16
N THR A 204 12.13 -25.00 13.84
CA THR A 204 10.74 -25.06 13.42
C THR A 204 10.06 -23.71 13.66
N PRO A 205 9.39 -23.10 12.66
CA PRO A 205 8.72 -21.83 12.87
C PRO A 205 7.66 -21.92 13.98
N VAL A 206 7.86 -21.14 15.05
CA VAL A 206 6.89 -20.94 16.14
C VAL A 206 6.40 -19.50 16.10
N ASN A 207 5.13 -19.27 16.38
CA ASN A 207 4.54 -17.94 16.46
C ASN A 207 3.44 -17.94 17.54
N ASN A 208 3.07 -16.77 18.04
CA ASN A 208 1.99 -16.60 19.02
C ASN A 208 0.67 -16.10 18.39
N PHE A 209 0.48 -16.30 17.10
CA PHE A 209 -0.67 -15.76 16.40
C PHE A 209 -1.96 -16.41 16.90
N ASN A 210 -2.86 -15.60 17.46
CA ASN A 210 -4.17 -16.08 17.87
C ASN A 210 -5.06 -16.31 16.64
N LYS A 211 -5.08 -17.56 16.15
CA LYS A 211 -5.91 -18.00 15.02
C LYS A 211 -7.42 -17.84 15.26
N ASP A 212 -7.85 -17.80 16.52
CA ASP A 212 -9.27 -17.68 16.90
C ASP A 212 -9.71 -16.23 17.08
N SER A 213 -8.79 -15.27 16.93
CA SER A 213 -9.11 -13.84 16.92
C SER A 213 -10.19 -13.51 15.89
N GLN A 214 -11.04 -12.52 16.21
CA GLN A 214 -12.13 -12.12 15.33
C GLN A 214 -11.58 -11.66 13.97
N ARG A 215 -12.17 -12.18 12.89
CA ARG A 215 -11.84 -11.70 11.54
C ARG A 215 -12.45 -10.31 11.34
N PRO A 216 -11.70 -9.36 10.77
CA PRO A 216 -12.29 -8.08 10.41
C PRO A 216 -13.48 -8.27 9.46
N LYS A 217 -14.63 -7.71 9.80
CA LYS A 217 -15.81 -7.73 8.93
C LYS A 217 -15.59 -6.73 7.79
N LEU A 218 -15.40 -7.23 6.58
CA LEU A 218 -15.38 -6.39 5.38
C LEU A 218 -16.78 -5.81 5.17
N ARG A 219 -16.91 -4.48 5.16
CA ARG A 219 -18.14 -3.84 4.67
C ARG A 219 -18.15 -3.99 3.15
N TYR A 220 -19.04 -4.82 2.64
CA TYR A 220 -19.28 -4.86 1.20
C TYR A 220 -20.35 -3.82 0.89
N SER A 221 -19.99 -2.77 0.15
CA SER A 221 -20.98 -1.89 -0.48
C SER A 221 -21.74 -2.74 -1.50
N SER A 222 -22.94 -3.22 -1.15
CA SER A 222 -23.85 -3.82 -2.11
C SER A 222 -24.45 -2.71 -2.95
N SER A 223 -23.87 -2.40 -4.11
CA SER A 223 -24.58 -1.69 -5.17
C SER A 223 -25.65 -2.62 -5.75
N ARG A 224 -26.81 -2.70 -5.07
CA ARG A 224 -28.04 -3.19 -5.69
C ARG A 224 -28.65 -2.01 -6.43
N GLU A 225 -28.31 -1.86 -7.71
CA GLU A 225 -29.18 -1.13 -8.63
C GLU A 225 -30.47 -1.93 -8.82
N GLY A 226 -31.60 -1.26 -8.66
CA GLY A 226 -32.92 -1.86 -8.69
C GLY A 226 -33.28 -2.31 -10.11
N SER A 227 -33.58 -3.60 -10.26
CA SER A 227 -34.36 -4.10 -11.39
C SER A 227 -35.81 -4.27 -10.96
N SER A 228 -36.69 -3.55 -11.64
CA SER A 228 -38.14 -3.58 -11.52
C SER A 228 -38.74 -4.98 -11.75
N GLN A 229 -39.89 -5.17 -11.10
CA GLN A 229 -40.91 -6.23 -11.24
C GLN A 229 -40.88 -7.08 -12.53
N SER A 230 -40.92 -8.40 -12.36
CA SER A 230 -41.73 -9.26 -13.23
C SER A 230 -42.30 -10.46 -12.45
N SER A 231 -43.55 -10.78 -12.78
CA SER A 231 -44.54 -11.60 -12.10
C SER A 231 -44.20 -13.06 -11.80
N GLY A 232 -44.86 -13.58 -10.76
CA GLY A 232 -44.76 -14.95 -10.25
C GLY A 232 -45.36 -16.01 -11.18
N ALA A 233 -44.54 -17.02 -11.47
CA ALA A 233 -44.90 -18.41 -11.80
C ALA A 233 -43.65 -19.32 -11.89
N SER A 234 -42.44 -18.76 -11.78
CA SER A 234 -41.15 -19.47 -11.89
C SER A 234 -40.50 -19.86 -10.55
N VAL A 235 -41.15 -19.59 -9.40
CA VAL A 235 -40.55 -19.78 -8.07
C VAL A 235 -40.57 -21.24 -7.58
N ALA A 236 -41.48 -22.09 -8.06
CA ALA A 236 -41.61 -23.47 -7.57
C ALA A 236 -40.61 -24.46 -8.21
N ILE A 237 -40.20 -24.25 -9.46
CA ILE A 237 -39.24 -25.14 -10.15
C ILE A 237 -37.79 -24.82 -9.71
N GLY A 238 -37.49 -23.56 -9.38
CA GLY A 238 -36.18 -23.14 -8.89
C GLY A 238 -35.81 -23.68 -7.50
N PHE A 239 -36.80 -24.00 -6.66
CA PHE A 239 -36.55 -24.50 -5.29
C PHE A 239 -36.13 -25.98 -5.26
N ALA A 240 -36.69 -26.81 -6.14
CA ALA A 240 -36.34 -28.23 -6.23
C ALA A 240 -34.95 -28.46 -6.87
N LEU A 241 -34.60 -27.70 -7.91
CA LEU A 241 -33.24 -27.71 -8.48
C LEU A 241 -32.21 -27.06 -7.55
N GLY A 242 -32.58 -26.00 -6.83
CA GLY A 242 -31.71 -25.34 -5.85
C GLY A 242 -31.32 -26.24 -4.67
N ALA A 243 -32.23 -27.10 -4.18
CA ALA A 243 -31.94 -28.03 -3.08
C ALA A 243 -31.00 -29.18 -3.49
N LEU A 244 -31.08 -29.65 -4.74
CA LEU A 244 -30.20 -30.69 -5.29
C LEU A 244 -28.79 -30.14 -5.57
N VAL A 245 -28.69 -28.88 -6.03
CA VAL A 245 -27.42 -28.18 -6.21
C VAL A 245 -26.79 -27.78 -4.86
N ALA A 246 -27.58 -27.41 -3.86
CA ALA A 246 -27.10 -27.04 -2.52
C ALA A 246 -26.53 -28.22 -1.70
N THR A 247 -26.90 -29.46 -2.04
CA THR A 247 -26.41 -30.69 -1.39
C THR A 247 -25.27 -31.35 -2.15
N ALA A 248 -25.28 -31.26 -3.49
CA ALA A 248 -24.20 -31.78 -4.33
C ALA A 248 -22.95 -30.89 -4.32
N ILE A 249 -23.09 -29.56 -4.24
CA ILE A 249 -21.93 -28.64 -4.24
C ILE A 249 -21.03 -28.84 -3.01
N PRO A 250 -21.53 -28.94 -1.76
CA PRO A 250 -20.67 -29.23 -0.61
C PRO A 250 -19.97 -30.58 -0.72
N TYR A 251 -20.63 -31.61 -1.27
CA TYR A 251 -20.07 -32.94 -1.45
C TYR A 251 -19.00 -32.96 -2.56
N ILE A 252 -19.28 -32.35 -3.72
CA ILE A 252 -18.32 -32.20 -4.84
C ILE A 252 -17.15 -31.29 -4.42
N LEU A 253 -17.37 -30.23 -3.64
CA LEU A 253 -16.32 -29.41 -3.04
C LEU A 253 -15.52 -30.17 -1.96
N SER A 254 -16.12 -31.13 -1.26
CA SER A 254 -15.41 -31.98 -0.29
C SER A 254 -14.51 -33.02 -0.97
N VAL A 255 -14.94 -33.54 -2.12
CA VAL A 255 -14.19 -34.56 -2.89
C VAL A 255 -13.11 -33.91 -3.77
N THR A 256 -13.33 -32.70 -4.29
CA THR A 256 -12.32 -31.95 -5.06
C THR A 256 -11.28 -31.23 -4.20
N ARG A 257 -11.52 -31.06 -2.89
CA ARG A 257 -10.54 -30.52 -1.92
C ARG A 257 -9.35 -31.45 -1.61
N LYS A 258 -9.31 -32.66 -2.18
CA LYS A 258 -8.16 -33.58 -2.05
C LYS A 258 -7.03 -33.32 -3.05
N PHE A 259 -7.18 -32.37 -3.97
CA PHE A 259 -6.12 -32.00 -4.91
C PHE A 259 -5.39 -30.73 -4.42
N ASP A 260 -4.06 -30.79 -4.36
CA ASP A 260 -3.12 -29.83 -3.75
C ASP A 260 -3.58 -28.36 -3.71
N ILE A 261 -4.15 -27.94 -2.58
CA ILE A 261 -4.44 -26.53 -2.30
C ILE A 261 -3.18 -25.91 -1.68
N GLN A 262 -2.36 -25.25 -2.49
CA GLN A 262 -1.48 -24.21 -1.97
C GLN A 262 -2.34 -23.14 -1.30
N ILE A 263 -2.17 -22.94 0.01
CA ILE A 263 -3.00 -21.98 0.76
C ILE A 263 -2.55 -20.55 0.49
N ILE A 264 -1.28 -20.33 0.13
CA ILE A 264 -0.75 -19.02 -0.28
C ILE A 264 -0.89 -18.89 -1.81
N PRO A 265 -1.76 -17.99 -2.33
CA PRO A 265 -1.97 -17.83 -3.75
C PRO A 265 -0.67 -17.43 -4.43
N MET A 266 -0.40 -18.08 -5.56
CA MET A 266 0.72 -17.72 -6.41
C MET A 266 0.51 -16.34 -7.04
N ALA A 267 1.63 -15.63 -7.21
CA ALA A 267 1.68 -14.55 -8.17
C ALA A 267 1.28 -15.07 -9.56
N LYS A 268 0.55 -14.25 -10.32
CA LYS A 268 0.28 -14.53 -11.74
C LYS A 268 0.93 -13.45 -12.59
N TYR A 269 1.55 -13.91 -13.67
CA TYR A 269 2.23 -13.08 -14.66
C TYR A 269 1.38 -13.03 -15.93
N TYR A 270 1.45 -11.90 -16.61
CA TYR A 270 0.78 -11.65 -17.86
C TYR A 270 1.70 -10.80 -18.74
N ASP A 271 1.68 -11.03 -20.04
CA ASP A 271 2.45 -10.22 -21.00
C ASP A 271 1.76 -8.87 -21.28
N GLU A 272 0.50 -8.73 -20.87
CA GLU A 272 -0.33 -7.54 -21.04
C GLU A 272 -1.22 -7.32 -19.81
N ILE A 273 -1.81 -6.12 -19.70
CA ILE A 273 -2.78 -5.79 -18.65
C ILE A 273 -4.04 -6.62 -18.91
N PRO A 274 -4.44 -7.52 -18.00
CA PRO A 274 -5.65 -8.31 -18.19
C PRO A 274 -6.88 -7.40 -18.25
N GLU A 275 -7.77 -7.62 -19.23
CA GLU A 275 -8.98 -6.80 -19.44
C GLU A 275 -9.82 -6.64 -18.15
N SER A 276 -9.97 -7.74 -17.40
CA SER A 276 -10.67 -7.74 -16.10
C SER A 276 -10.06 -6.83 -15.02
N LEU A 277 -8.81 -6.39 -15.20
CA LEU A 277 -8.10 -5.48 -14.30
C LEU A 277 -8.14 -4.03 -14.77
N ILE A 278 -8.41 -3.75 -16.04
CA ILE A 278 -8.45 -2.38 -16.58
C ILE A 278 -9.53 -1.56 -15.86
N GLU A 279 -10.74 -2.10 -15.75
CA GLU A 279 -11.84 -1.46 -15.02
C GLU A 279 -11.55 -1.29 -13.53
N TRP A 280 -10.80 -2.22 -12.93
CA TRP A 280 -10.38 -2.09 -11.54
C TRP A 280 -9.32 -0.99 -11.37
N VAL A 281 -8.35 -0.89 -12.29
CA VAL A 281 -7.32 0.16 -12.31
C VAL A 281 -7.95 1.55 -12.44
N ARG A 282 -8.93 1.73 -13.35
CA ARG A 282 -9.65 2.99 -13.55
C ARG A 282 -10.37 3.50 -12.29
N LYS A 283 -10.76 2.60 -11.39
CA LYS A 283 -11.42 2.92 -10.12
C LYS A 283 -10.46 3.27 -8.99
N GLN A 284 -9.15 3.11 -9.17
CA GLN A 284 -8.19 3.41 -8.12
C GLN A 284 -7.95 4.92 -8.01
N HIS A 285 -8.07 5.45 -6.80
CA HIS A 285 -7.82 6.87 -6.52
C HIS A 285 -6.33 7.26 -6.50
N MET A 286 -5.44 6.26 -6.45
CA MET A 286 -4.01 6.49 -6.45
C MET A 286 -3.23 5.27 -6.93
N PHE A 287 -1.99 5.52 -7.33
CA PHE A 287 -1.00 4.52 -7.70
C PHE A 287 0.39 4.96 -7.22
N TRP A 288 1.35 4.04 -7.28
CA TRP A 288 2.74 4.32 -6.94
C TRP A 288 3.62 4.08 -8.16
N VAL A 289 4.66 4.89 -8.28
CA VAL A 289 5.67 4.77 -9.32
C VAL A 289 7.01 4.48 -8.67
N ALA A 290 7.73 3.48 -9.18
CA ALA A 290 9.13 3.30 -8.89
C ALA A 290 9.96 3.37 -10.18
N SER A 291 11.15 3.95 -10.08
CA SER A 291 12.15 4.02 -11.15
C SER A 291 13.53 4.07 -10.50
N ALA A 292 14.59 3.68 -11.21
CA ALA A 292 15.93 3.71 -10.66
C ALA A 292 16.97 4.12 -11.71
N PRO A 293 18.00 4.86 -11.32
CA PRO A 293 19.10 5.17 -12.21
C PRO A 293 20.00 3.93 -12.41
N LEU A 294 20.82 3.97 -13.46
CA LEU A 294 21.83 2.93 -13.74
C LEU A 294 22.96 2.95 -12.71
N GLY A 295 23.29 4.14 -12.17
CA GLY A 295 24.35 4.31 -11.20
C GLY A 295 24.14 3.45 -9.94
N PRO A 296 25.14 2.64 -9.52
CA PRO A 296 25.01 1.75 -8.36
C PRO A 296 24.86 2.47 -7.02
N GLY A 297 25.20 3.77 -6.96
CA GLY A 297 24.96 4.64 -5.80
C GLY A 297 23.71 5.52 -5.91
N GLY A 298 22.99 5.48 -7.04
CA GLY A 298 21.84 6.33 -7.26
C GLY A 298 20.59 5.87 -6.50
N HIS A 299 19.70 6.81 -6.20
CA HIS A 299 18.54 6.55 -5.36
C HIS A 299 17.46 5.79 -6.13
N VAL A 300 16.97 4.69 -5.57
CA VAL A 300 15.76 4.06 -6.08
C VAL A 300 14.59 4.98 -5.75
N ASN A 301 13.98 5.57 -6.77
CA ASN A 301 12.87 6.48 -6.61
C ASN A 301 11.57 5.70 -6.38
N LEU A 302 10.71 6.27 -5.53
CA LEU A 302 9.40 5.76 -5.19
C LEU A 302 8.46 6.93 -4.92
N SER A 303 7.37 7.08 -5.65
CA SER A 303 6.42 8.18 -5.45
C SER A 303 4.96 7.74 -5.55
N PRO A 304 4.09 8.11 -4.59
CA PRO A 304 2.65 8.05 -4.81
C PRO A 304 2.20 9.12 -5.81
N LYS A 305 1.14 8.81 -6.55
CA LYS A 305 0.39 9.69 -7.46
C LYS A 305 -1.10 9.48 -7.18
N GLY A 306 -1.81 10.52 -6.76
CA GLY A 306 -3.22 10.40 -6.35
C GLY A 306 -4.06 11.64 -6.58
N THR A 307 -3.65 12.48 -7.52
CA THR A 307 -4.58 13.47 -8.08
C THR A 307 -5.56 12.73 -8.98
N ALA A 308 -6.85 13.03 -8.83
CA ALA A 308 -7.91 12.40 -9.60
C ALA A 308 -7.66 12.54 -11.11
N ASP A 309 -8.08 11.54 -11.89
CA ASP A 309 -8.07 11.55 -13.35
C ASP A 309 -6.70 11.88 -13.97
N CYS A 310 -5.62 11.35 -13.37
CA CYS A 310 -4.26 11.48 -13.89
C CYS A 310 -3.72 10.19 -14.53
N PHE A 311 -4.36 9.02 -14.39
CA PHE A 311 -3.88 7.76 -14.97
C PHE A 311 -4.84 7.26 -16.05
N HIS A 312 -4.30 6.90 -17.21
CA HIS A 312 -5.07 6.56 -18.39
C HIS A 312 -4.56 5.26 -19.01
N VAL A 313 -5.49 4.36 -19.33
CA VAL A 313 -5.21 3.11 -20.05
C VAL A 313 -5.59 3.31 -21.51
N VAL A 314 -4.62 3.20 -22.42
CA VAL A 314 -4.83 3.30 -23.87
C VAL A 314 -5.31 1.95 -24.41
N ASN A 315 -4.59 0.88 -24.07
CA ASN A 315 -4.92 -0.51 -24.35
C ASN A 315 -4.20 -1.43 -23.35
N SER A 316 -4.24 -2.74 -23.56
CA SER A 316 -3.61 -3.74 -22.67
C SER A 316 -2.08 -3.63 -22.57
N HIS A 317 -1.41 -2.96 -23.51
CA HIS A 317 0.05 -2.80 -23.54
C HIS A 317 0.53 -1.36 -23.36
N ARG A 318 -0.37 -0.39 -23.25
CA ARG A 318 0.02 1.02 -23.20
C ARG A 318 -0.83 1.80 -22.23
N VAL A 319 -0.17 2.47 -21.32
CA VAL A 319 -0.77 3.39 -20.35
C VAL A 319 -0.02 4.70 -20.37
N TRP A 320 -0.62 5.75 -19.83
CA TRP A 320 0.10 6.99 -19.53
C TRP A 320 -0.46 7.65 -18.29
N TYR A 321 0.33 8.52 -17.69
CA TYR A 321 -0.18 9.39 -16.64
C TYR A 321 0.30 10.83 -16.79
N GLU A 322 -0.58 11.76 -16.40
CA GLU A 322 -0.28 13.18 -16.30
C GLU A 322 0.64 13.41 -15.10
N ASP A 323 1.92 13.70 -15.34
CA ASP A 323 2.87 14.03 -14.28
C ASP A 323 2.72 15.49 -13.89
N LEU A 324 2.10 15.69 -12.73
CA LEU A 324 1.98 17.00 -12.11
C LEU A 324 3.26 17.38 -11.37
N THR A 325 3.52 18.68 -11.33
CA THR A 325 4.73 19.26 -10.78
C THR A 325 4.90 18.89 -9.32
N GLY A 326 6.07 18.35 -8.99
CA GLY A 326 6.50 18.06 -7.63
C GLY A 326 7.81 18.76 -7.30
N SER A 327 8.29 18.57 -6.08
CA SER A 327 9.64 19.03 -5.69
C SER A 327 10.77 18.20 -6.30
N GLY A 328 10.48 17.03 -6.85
CA GLY A 328 11.46 16.14 -7.49
C GLY A 328 11.12 15.87 -8.96
N VAL A 329 12.08 15.33 -9.70
CA VAL A 329 12.00 15.01 -11.14
C VAL A 329 12.58 13.63 -11.46
N GLU A 330 12.76 12.80 -10.43
CA GLU A 330 13.52 11.55 -10.47
C GLU A 330 12.97 10.56 -11.50
N THR A 331 11.64 10.42 -11.59
CA THR A 331 11.02 9.53 -12.58
C THR A 331 11.34 9.96 -14.01
N ILE A 332 11.25 11.25 -14.32
CA ILE A 332 11.59 11.77 -15.65
C ILE A 332 13.07 11.52 -15.95
N SER A 333 13.95 11.81 -15.00
CA SER A 333 15.39 11.60 -15.17
C SER A 333 15.77 10.12 -15.38
N HIS A 334 15.20 9.20 -14.60
CA HIS A 334 15.48 7.77 -14.74
C HIS A 334 14.94 7.22 -16.06
N ILE A 335 13.74 7.66 -16.47
CA ILE A 335 13.17 7.27 -17.77
C ILE A 335 14.04 7.78 -18.92
N ARG A 336 14.52 9.03 -18.85
CA ARG A 336 15.43 9.57 -19.88
C ARG A 336 16.75 8.80 -19.95
N GLU A 337 17.27 8.34 -18.82
CA GLU A 337 18.52 7.58 -18.78
C GLU A 337 18.35 6.15 -19.29
N ASN A 338 17.29 5.44 -18.85
CA ASN A 338 17.19 3.99 -19.07
C ASN A 338 15.76 3.47 -19.28
N GLY A 339 14.74 4.31 -19.25
CA GLY A 339 13.35 3.94 -19.52
C GLY A 339 12.65 3.11 -18.44
N ARG A 340 13.35 2.51 -17.47
CA ARG A 340 12.73 1.57 -16.52
C ARG A 340 11.73 2.26 -15.59
N ILE A 341 10.52 1.71 -15.54
CA ILE A 341 9.47 2.18 -14.66
C ILE A 341 8.56 1.02 -14.22
N THR A 342 8.15 1.06 -12.96
CA THR A 342 7.14 0.17 -12.40
C THR A 342 5.99 0.98 -11.83
N ILE A 343 4.77 0.66 -12.26
CA ILE A 343 3.53 1.20 -11.67
C ILE A 343 2.93 0.15 -10.75
N LEU A 344 2.52 0.55 -9.55
CA LEU A 344 1.81 -0.31 -8.60
C LEU A 344 0.43 0.23 -8.26
N PHE A 345 -0.55 -0.67 -8.31
CA PHE A 345 -1.89 -0.50 -7.74
C PHE A 345 -2.12 -1.53 -6.63
N HIS A 346 -2.87 -1.16 -5.60
CA HIS A 346 -3.36 -2.13 -4.62
C HIS A 346 -4.71 -1.74 -4.02
N SER A 347 -5.49 -2.72 -3.60
CA SER A 347 -6.82 -2.50 -3.00
C SER A 347 -6.73 -2.04 -1.55
N PHE A 348 -7.15 -0.80 -1.30
CA PHE A 348 -7.50 -0.35 0.05
C PHE A 348 -8.86 -0.88 0.51
N GLU A 349 -9.83 -0.92 -0.40
CA GLU A 349 -11.18 -1.39 -0.12
C GLU A 349 -11.44 -2.77 -0.75
N GLY A 350 -12.44 -3.49 -0.23
CA GLY A 350 -12.89 -4.74 -0.83
C GLY A 350 -11.84 -5.87 -0.85
N PRO A 351 -11.92 -6.80 -1.83
CA PRO A 351 -11.01 -7.93 -1.93
C PRO A 351 -9.54 -7.49 -2.07
N PRO A 352 -8.60 -8.20 -1.41
CA PRO A 352 -7.19 -7.83 -1.45
C PRO A 352 -6.63 -8.10 -2.85
N ARG A 353 -5.85 -7.15 -3.36
CA ARG A 353 -5.22 -7.24 -4.68
C ARG A 353 -4.04 -6.31 -4.76
N ILE A 354 -2.98 -6.73 -5.46
CA ILE A 354 -1.89 -5.89 -5.92
C ILE A 354 -1.69 -6.19 -7.41
N LEU A 355 -1.49 -5.14 -8.22
CA LEU A 355 -1.07 -5.21 -9.61
C LEU A 355 0.20 -4.37 -9.78
N ARG A 356 1.21 -4.93 -10.42
CA ARG A 356 2.39 -4.21 -10.91
C ARG A 356 2.38 -4.23 -12.43
N LEU A 357 2.65 -3.08 -13.02
CA LEU A 357 2.90 -2.92 -14.44
C LEU A 357 4.39 -2.61 -14.60
N TYR A 358 5.10 -3.49 -15.29
CA TYR A 358 6.49 -3.27 -15.68
C TYR A 358 6.51 -2.79 -17.11
N GLY A 359 7.24 -1.70 -17.36
CA GLY A 359 7.25 -1.09 -18.68
C GLY A 359 8.45 -0.21 -18.93
N THR A 360 8.50 0.25 -20.18
CA THR A 360 9.47 1.24 -20.65
C THR A 360 8.75 2.58 -20.81
N GLY A 361 9.24 3.59 -20.10
CA GLY A 361 8.70 4.94 -20.10
C GLY A 361 9.22 5.78 -21.26
N THR A 362 8.39 6.71 -21.72
CA THR A 362 8.75 7.86 -22.57
C THR A 362 8.18 9.13 -21.95
N VAL A 363 8.97 10.20 -21.95
CA VAL A 363 8.56 11.51 -21.40
C VAL A 363 8.21 12.46 -22.53
N TYR A 364 6.96 12.92 -22.56
CA TYR A 364 6.53 14.05 -23.40
C TYR A 364 6.31 15.27 -22.51
N GLU A 365 7.16 16.27 -22.64
CA GLU A 365 7.13 17.45 -21.79
C GLU A 365 6.09 18.48 -22.24
N TYR A 366 5.63 19.29 -21.28
CA TYR A 366 4.76 20.42 -21.55
C TYR A 366 5.28 21.28 -22.72
N GLY A 367 4.43 21.52 -23.71
CA GLY A 367 4.77 22.28 -24.92
C GLY A 367 5.28 21.46 -26.11
N THR A 368 5.50 20.15 -25.98
CA THR A 368 5.74 19.29 -27.17
C THR A 368 4.42 18.90 -27.83
N GLN A 369 4.46 18.58 -29.13
CA GLN A 369 3.26 18.20 -29.88
C GLN A 369 2.57 16.95 -29.29
N GLU A 370 3.36 15.98 -28.84
CA GLU A 370 2.88 14.73 -28.24
C GLU A 370 2.19 14.98 -26.90
N TYR A 371 2.75 15.87 -26.08
CA TYR A 371 2.13 16.29 -24.84
C TYR A 371 0.79 16.99 -25.09
N GLU A 372 0.75 17.96 -26.00
CA GLU A 372 -0.48 18.71 -26.34
C GLU A 372 -1.56 17.78 -26.93
N SER A 373 -1.16 16.72 -27.63
CA SER A 373 -2.09 15.70 -28.17
C SER A 373 -2.71 14.82 -27.08
N LEU A 374 -1.97 14.53 -26.00
CA LEU A 374 -2.44 13.70 -24.89
C LEU A 374 -3.22 14.52 -23.84
N ILE A 375 -2.74 15.74 -23.57
CA ILE A 375 -3.25 16.62 -22.50
C ILE A 375 -3.50 18.01 -23.11
N PRO A 376 -4.58 18.14 -23.88
CA PRO A 376 -4.90 19.41 -24.49
C PRO A 376 -5.29 20.45 -23.42
N PRO A 377 -5.16 21.76 -23.72
CA PRO A 377 -5.45 22.87 -22.80
C PRO A 377 -6.73 22.74 -21.96
N GLU A 378 -7.81 22.20 -22.53
CA GLU A 378 -9.13 22.10 -21.92
C GLU A 378 -9.24 21.01 -20.82
N THR A 379 -8.37 20.01 -20.83
CA THR A 379 -8.35 18.93 -19.81
C THR A 379 -7.14 19.03 -18.87
N ARG A 380 -6.21 19.93 -19.18
CA ARG A 380 -4.95 20.12 -18.46
C ARG A 380 -5.17 20.56 -17.02
N LYS A 381 -4.53 19.85 -16.10
CA LYS A 381 -4.52 20.21 -14.68
C LYS A 381 -3.41 21.22 -14.37
N PRO A 382 -3.63 22.11 -13.37
CA PRO A 382 -2.59 23.02 -12.95
C PRO A 382 -1.31 22.32 -12.51
N GLY A 383 -0.17 22.80 -13.01
CA GLY A 383 1.14 22.24 -12.74
C GLY A 383 1.44 20.99 -13.56
N SER A 384 0.67 20.64 -14.58
CA SER A 384 1.01 19.59 -15.52
C SER A 384 2.33 19.92 -16.23
N ARG A 385 3.33 19.03 -16.12
CA ARG A 385 4.68 19.27 -16.66
C ARG A 385 5.12 18.26 -17.71
N ALA A 386 4.52 17.07 -17.70
CA ALA A 386 4.78 16.04 -18.69
C ALA A 386 3.64 15.01 -18.74
N ALA A 387 3.52 14.32 -19.86
CA ALA A 387 2.84 13.04 -19.97
C ALA A 387 3.90 11.94 -19.94
N ILE A 388 3.74 10.98 -19.03
CA ILE A 388 4.62 9.82 -18.93
C ILE A 388 3.90 8.65 -19.58
N VAL A 389 4.31 8.29 -20.79
CA VAL A 389 3.76 7.16 -21.54
C VAL A 389 4.57 5.92 -21.22
N ILE A 390 3.92 4.79 -21.02
CA ILE A 390 4.55 3.54 -20.58
C ILE A 390 4.07 2.43 -21.50
N ASP A 391 5.02 1.82 -22.19
CA ASP A 391 4.83 0.57 -22.92
C ASP A 391 5.01 -0.59 -21.93
N VAL A 392 3.91 -1.24 -21.59
CA VAL A 392 3.83 -2.33 -20.62
C VAL A 392 4.19 -3.64 -21.30
N TYR A 393 5.29 -4.24 -20.86
CA TYR A 393 5.77 -5.53 -21.38
C TYR A 393 5.48 -6.69 -20.43
N GLN A 394 5.17 -6.43 -19.15
CA GLN A 394 4.79 -7.47 -18.20
C GLN A 394 3.94 -6.92 -17.07
N CYS A 395 2.96 -7.71 -16.64
CA CYS A 395 2.15 -7.47 -15.45
C CYS A 395 2.32 -8.56 -14.42
N LEU A 396 2.30 -8.18 -13.14
CA LEU A 396 2.34 -9.10 -12.01
C LEU A 396 1.18 -8.83 -11.06
N THR A 397 0.34 -9.84 -10.82
CA THR A 397 -0.68 -9.79 -9.78
C THR A 397 -0.24 -10.58 -8.55
N SER A 398 -0.52 -10.04 -7.37
CA SER A 398 -0.28 -10.71 -6.09
C SER A 398 -1.45 -10.49 -5.12
N CYS A 399 -1.53 -11.32 -4.08
CA CYS A 399 -2.75 -11.47 -3.28
C CYS A 399 -3.13 -10.24 -2.44
N GLY A 400 -2.20 -9.35 -2.09
CA GLY A 400 -2.48 -8.11 -1.34
C GLY A 400 -3.01 -8.31 0.09
N THR A 401 -2.91 -9.52 0.66
CA THR A 401 -3.51 -9.90 1.95
C THR A 401 -2.85 -9.25 3.17
N ALA A 402 -1.76 -8.52 2.97
CA ALA A 402 -1.07 -7.71 3.99
C ALA A 402 -1.37 -6.20 3.90
N VAL A 403 -2.08 -5.75 2.86
CA VAL A 403 -2.43 -4.32 2.72
C VAL A 403 -3.63 -4.04 3.64
N PRO A 404 -3.58 -3.05 4.55
CA PRO A 404 -4.69 -2.75 5.43
C PRO A 404 -5.92 -2.26 4.66
N ILE A 405 -7.06 -2.29 5.34
CA ILE A 405 -8.30 -1.73 4.80
C ILE A 405 -8.39 -0.27 5.20
N TYR A 406 -8.66 0.57 4.22
CA TYR A 406 -8.87 2.00 4.38
C TYR A 406 -10.13 2.40 3.61
N ASP A 407 -10.90 3.34 4.16
CA ASP A 407 -12.04 3.94 3.47
C ASP A 407 -11.59 5.26 2.81
N PHE A 408 -11.90 5.45 1.52
CA PHE A 408 -11.61 6.70 0.82
C PHE A 408 -12.45 7.85 1.35
N VAL A 409 -11.80 8.96 1.69
CA VAL A 409 -12.48 10.16 2.18
C VAL A 409 -12.62 11.18 1.06
N THR A 410 -11.49 11.66 0.50
CA THR A 410 -11.49 12.67 -0.56
C THR A 410 -10.10 12.86 -1.19
N HIS A 411 -10.05 13.38 -2.41
CA HIS A 411 -8.81 13.86 -3.00
C HIS A 411 -8.37 15.19 -2.38
N ARG A 412 -7.05 15.34 -2.19
CA ARG A 412 -6.45 16.61 -1.78
C ARG A 412 -6.38 17.57 -2.98
N THR A 413 -6.82 18.82 -2.79
CA THR A 413 -6.79 19.87 -3.86
C THR A 413 -5.63 20.84 -3.70
N GLN A 414 -4.81 20.68 -2.66
CA GLN A 414 -3.71 21.60 -2.33
C GLN A 414 -2.67 21.69 -3.45
N LEU A 415 -2.40 20.58 -4.16
CA LEU A 415 -1.43 20.57 -5.26
C LEU A 415 -1.93 21.46 -6.41
N LEU A 416 -3.13 21.19 -6.90
CA LEU A 416 -3.76 21.93 -7.99
C LEU A 416 -3.91 23.42 -7.66
N ARG A 417 -4.38 23.75 -6.45
CA ARG A 417 -4.49 25.14 -5.99
C ARG A 417 -3.13 25.84 -5.94
N SER A 418 -2.09 25.16 -5.47
CA SER A 418 -0.75 25.73 -5.39
C SER A 418 -0.19 26.06 -6.77
N PHE A 419 -0.41 25.18 -7.76
CA PHE A 419 0.11 25.39 -9.11
C PHE A 419 -0.75 26.31 -9.96
N ASP A 420 -2.07 26.36 -9.76
CA ASP A 420 -2.90 27.38 -10.41
C ASP A 420 -2.45 28.81 -10.02
N ILE A 421 -2.08 29.02 -8.75
CA ILE A 421 -1.51 30.30 -8.32
C ILE A 421 -0.20 30.60 -9.08
N LYS A 422 0.66 29.60 -9.26
CA LYS A 422 1.92 29.78 -10.02
C LYS A 422 1.67 30.08 -11.49
N GLU A 423 0.75 29.36 -12.13
CA GLU A 423 0.36 29.63 -13.51
C GLU A 423 -0.28 31.00 -13.68
N SER A 424 -1.04 31.48 -12.68
CA SER A 424 -1.62 32.83 -12.72
C SER A 424 -0.56 33.93 -12.79
N HIS A 425 0.61 33.72 -12.19
CA HIS A 425 1.74 34.63 -12.30
C HIS A 425 2.35 34.59 -13.71
N ASP A 426 2.45 33.41 -14.32
CA ASP A 426 2.93 33.26 -15.70
C ASP A 426 1.96 33.92 -16.70
N ARG A 427 0.64 33.72 -16.53
CA ARG A 427 -0.39 34.37 -17.36
C ARG A 427 -0.41 35.89 -17.26
N ALA A 428 -0.05 36.44 -16.11
CA ALA A 428 -0.02 37.89 -15.88
C ALA A 428 1.24 38.58 -16.43
N THR A 429 2.20 37.82 -16.96
CA THR A 429 3.48 38.33 -17.46
C THR A 429 3.48 38.32 -18.99
N VAL A 430 4.19 39.26 -19.64
CA VAL A 430 4.38 39.25 -21.10
C VAL A 430 5.14 37.98 -21.50
N SER A 431 4.75 37.35 -22.60
CA SER A 431 5.16 35.97 -22.99
C SER A 431 6.68 35.71 -23.07
N THR A 432 7.50 36.74 -23.08
CA THR A 432 8.97 36.67 -23.17
C THR A 432 9.69 36.67 -21.82
N GLU A 433 9.04 37.08 -20.73
CA GLU A 433 9.68 37.19 -19.41
C GLU A 433 9.27 36.05 -18.46
N ILE A 434 10.24 35.51 -17.73
CA ILE A 434 9.99 34.45 -16.73
C ILE A 434 9.63 35.09 -15.39
N ASN A 435 8.40 34.87 -14.94
CA ASN A 435 7.97 35.37 -13.64
C ASN A 435 8.65 34.56 -12.51
N PRO A 436 9.38 35.18 -11.57
CA PRO A 436 10.09 34.46 -10.51
C PRO A 436 9.15 33.65 -9.59
N LYS A 437 7.88 34.06 -9.47
CA LYS A 437 6.83 33.37 -8.71
C LYS A 437 6.03 32.35 -9.54
N GLY A 438 6.28 32.33 -10.85
CA GLY A 438 5.65 31.49 -11.85
C GLY A 438 5.94 29.99 -11.74
N LEU A 439 5.23 29.21 -12.55
CA LEU A 439 5.40 27.76 -12.70
C LEU A 439 6.71 27.48 -13.44
N ARG A 440 6.99 28.20 -14.52
CA ARG A 440 8.23 28.03 -15.30
C ARG A 440 9.49 28.25 -14.45
N ALA A 441 9.52 29.35 -13.68
CA ALA A 441 10.61 29.61 -12.75
C ALA A 441 10.74 28.54 -11.65
N TYR A 442 9.62 27.94 -11.23
CA TYR A 442 9.66 26.81 -10.30
C TYR A 442 10.33 25.58 -10.94
N TRP A 443 9.98 25.24 -12.19
CA TRP A 443 10.63 24.14 -12.91
C TRP A 443 12.12 24.35 -13.08
N MET A 444 12.55 25.55 -13.50
CA MET A 444 13.98 25.87 -13.63
C MET A 444 14.75 25.68 -12.33
N ARG A 445 14.14 26.00 -11.18
CA ARG A 445 14.80 25.88 -9.88
C ARG A 445 14.78 24.48 -9.29
N GLN A 446 13.84 23.62 -9.68
CA GLN A 446 13.54 22.40 -8.91
C GLN A 446 13.52 21.13 -9.76
N ASN A 447 13.38 21.24 -11.08
CA ASN A 447 13.09 20.11 -11.94
C ASN A 447 14.02 20.01 -13.16
N LEU A 448 15.10 20.79 -13.24
CA LEU A 448 16.13 20.62 -14.28
C LEU A 448 17.04 19.42 -14.02
N SER A 449 17.17 18.97 -12.76
CA SER A 449 17.99 17.82 -12.39
C SER A 449 17.38 17.03 -11.25
N SER A 450 17.58 15.70 -11.24
CA SER A 450 17.25 14.83 -10.12
C SER A 450 18.18 15.06 -8.92
N VAL A 451 17.88 14.41 -7.80
CA VAL A 451 18.77 14.36 -6.62
C VAL A 451 20.12 13.74 -6.96
N ASP A 452 20.16 12.81 -7.90
CA ASP A 452 21.39 12.14 -8.38
C ASP A 452 22.11 12.95 -9.48
N GLY A 453 21.67 14.18 -9.77
CA GLY A 453 22.28 15.04 -10.79
C GLY A 453 21.95 14.66 -12.24
N LEU A 454 21.03 13.73 -12.47
CA LEU A 454 20.59 13.35 -13.82
C LEU A 454 19.66 14.41 -14.41
N ALA A 455 19.70 14.60 -15.73
CA ALA A 455 18.88 15.58 -16.44
C ALA A 455 17.38 15.35 -16.20
N GLY A 456 16.65 16.43 -15.87
CA GLY A 456 15.21 16.43 -15.61
C GLY A 456 14.40 16.94 -16.81
N LEU A 457 13.65 18.01 -16.58
CA LEU A 457 12.91 18.74 -17.63
C LEU A 457 13.88 19.53 -18.51
N LEU A 458 13.67 19.46 -19.82
CA LEU A 458 14.47 20.14 -20.83
C LEU A 458 13.66 21.14 -21.65
N ILE A 459 12.39 20.84 -21.93
CA ILE A 459 11.54 21.62 -22.85
C ILE A 459 10.49 22.42 -22.10
N ALA A 460 9.84 21.81 -21.09
CA ALA A 460 8.76 22.45 -20.34
C ALA A 460 9.15 23.84 -19.74
N PRO A 461 10.34 24.04 -19.15
CA PRO A 461 10.75 25.34 -18.62
C PRO A 461 10.90 26.42 -19.70
N GLU A 462 11.23 26.04 -20.93
CA GLU A 462 11.47 26.93 -22.07
C GLU A 462 10.22 27.13 -22.95
N SER A 463 9.22 26.26 -22.79
CA SER A 463 7.97 26.30 -23.55
C SER A 463 7.29 27.66 -23.53
N LYS A 464 6.86 28.10 -24.72
CA LYS A 464 6.05 29.30 -24.93
C LYS A 464 4.56 28.99 -25.01
N ALA A 465 4.16 27.73 -24.77
CA ALA A 465 2.75 27.36 -24.74
C ALA A 465 2.03 28.14 -23.64
N THR A 466 0.77 28.48 -23.90
CA THR A 466 -0.05 29.24 -22.95
C THR A 466 -0.37 28.37 -21.75
N CYS A 467 -0.13 28.88 -20.54
CA CYS A 467 -0.55 28.23 -19.29
C CYS A 467 -2.06 28.39 -19.08
N SER A 468 -2.85 27.67 -19.86
CA SER A 468 -4.29 27.51 -19.67
C SER A 468 -4.56 26.18 -18.96
N SER A 469 -5.16 26.27 -17.77
CA SER A 469 -5.75 25.14 -17.05
C SER A 469 -7.15 25.55 -16.60
N VAL A 470 -8.08 24.59 -16.60
CA VAL A 470 -9.52 24.85 -16.37
C VAL A 470 -9.91 24.52 -14.93
N PHE A 471 -8.98 24.61 -13.99
CA PHE A 471 -9.22 24.18 -12.62
C PHE A 471 -10.25 25.07 -11.92
N ASP A 472 -11.47 24.54 -11.76
CA ASP A 472 -12.44 25.12 -10.85
C ASP A 472 -11.94 24.96 -9.42
N LYS A 473 -11.68 26.10 -8.79
CA LYS A 473 -11.18 26.14 -7.42
C LYS A 473 -12.18 25.50 -6.47
N GLY A 474 -13.49 25.60 -6.69
CA GLY A 474 -14.52 25.15 -5.75
C GLY A 474 -14.31 25.63 -4.29
N PRO A 475 -15.21 25.26 -3.37
CA PRO A 475 -14.96 25.47 -1.94
C PRO A 475 -13.79 24.61 -1.46
N ARG A 476 -12.98 25.12 -0.51
CA ARG A 476 -11.97 24.29 0.14
C ARG A 476 -12.68 23.18 0.93
N PRO A 477 -12.34 21.90 0.75
CA PRO A 477 -12.89 20.85 1.59
C PRO A 477 -12.62 21.19 3.05
N LYS A 478 -13.66 21.22 3.88
CA LYS A 478 -13.51 21.36 5.33
C LYS A 478 -12.86 20.08 5.83
N LEU A 479 -11.55 20.12 6.04
CA LEU A 479 -10.84 19.07 6.75
C LEU A 479 -11.37 19.09 8.19
N HIS A 480 -12.20 18.12 8.55
CA HIS A 480 -12.47 17.87 9.95
C HIS A 480 -11.13 17.51 10.61
N ARG A 481 -10.57 18.43 11.39
CA ARG A 481 -9.60 18.04 12.42
C ARG A 481 -10.39 17.11 13.32
N LEU A 482 -10.03 15.82 13.36
CA LEU A 482 -10.28 15.02 14.54
C LEU A 482 -9.68 15.82 15.69
N SER A 483 -10.54 16.44 16.49
CA SER A 483 -10.11 17.17 17.65
C SER A 483 -9.61 16.12 18.64
N SER A 484 -8.62 16.45 19.46
CA SER A 484 -8.19 15.57 20.56
C SER A 484 -9.32 15.26 21.56
N ARG A 485 -10.53 15.83 21.40
CA ARG A 485 -11.73 15.49 22.15
C ARG A 485 -12.47 14.26 21.62
N ASP A 486 -12.25 13.87 20.36
CA ASP A 486 -12.93 12.70 19.75
C ASP A 486 -12.16 11.38 19.98
N ALA A 487 -10.89 11.47 20.42
CA ALA A 487 -10.12 10.32 20.91
C ALA A 487 -10.52 9.86 22.33
N GLY A 488 -11.49 10.53 22.96
CA GLY A 488 -12.03 10.22 24.28
C GLY A 488 -13.34 9.42 24.27
N VAL A 489 -13.85 8.99 23.12
CA VAL A 489 -15.13 8.26 23.04
C VAL A 489 -14.97 6.95 22.28
N LEU A 490 -14.00 6.13 22.71
CA LEU A 490 -13.95 4.69 22.44
C LEU A 490 -13.21 4.03 23.62
N GLY A 491 -13.89 4.01 24.77
CA GLY A 491 -13.38 3.38 25.98
C GLY A 491 -14.10 3.90 27.22
N THR A 492 -14.97 3.04 27.77
CA THR A 492 -15.75 3.19 29.01
C THR A 492 -17.04 4.01 28.92
N GLY A 493 -18.18 3.34 29.15
CA GLY A 493 -19.32 4.02 29.79
C GLY A 493 -20.68 4.09 29.10
N THR A 494 -21.08 3.18 28.20
CA THR A 494 -22.50 3.11 27.73
C THR A 494 -23.11 1.71 27.76
N THR A 495 -22.68 0.90 28.74
CA THR A 495 -23.39 -0.34 29.12
C THR A 495 -23.59 -0.47 30.63
N LEU A 496 -23.35 0.59 31.41
CA LEU A 496 -23.57 0.60 32.86
C LEU A 496 -24.62 1.62 33.35
N ALA A 497 -25.25 2.38 32.44
CA ALA A 497 -26.30 3.35 32.80
C ALA A 497 -27.74 2.84 32.55
N LEU A 498 -27.91 1.72 31.83
CA LEU A 498 -29.22 1.08 31.63
C LEU A 498 -29.48 -0.09 32.59
N GLY A 499 -28.43 -0.60 33.25
CA GLY A 499 -28.54 -1.63 34.30
C GLY A 499 -28.83 -1.09 35.70
N CYS A 500 -28.52 0.18 35.98
CA CYS A 500 -28.77 0.81 37.29
C CYS A 500 -30.12 1.55 37.38
N ALA A 501 -30.83 1.79 36.27
CA ALA A 501 -32.15 2.39 36.27
C ALA A 501 -33.30 1.37 36.43
N ILE A 502 -33.06 0.08 36.16
CA ILE A 502 -34.06 -0.99 36.32
C ILE A 502 -33.97 -1.65 37.71
N GLY A 503 -32.81 -1.59 38.38
CA GLY A 503 -32.64 -2.07 39.76
C GLY A 503 -33.18 -1.14 40.85
N ALA A 504 -33.35 0.16 40.56
CA ALA A 504 -33.85 1.15 41.54
C ALA A 504 -35.38 1.32 41.53
N LEU A 505 -36.08 0.78 40.52
CA LEU A 505 -37.54 0.87 40.40
C LEU A 505 -38.30 -0.35 40.95
N ILE A 506 -37.57 -1.41 41.33
CA ILE A 506 -38.13 -2.63 41.95
C ILE A 506 -37.96 -2.63 43.49
N ALA A 507 -37.17 -1.70 44.05
CA ALA A 507 -36.90 -1.61 45.49
C ALA A 507 -37.82 -0.64 46.28
N THR A 508 -38.75 0.07 45.63
CA THR A 508 -39.65 1.03 46.29
C THR A 508 -41.13 0.62 46.29
N ALA A 509 -41.45 -0.60 45.86
CA ALA A 509 -42.81 -1.12 45.85
C ALA A 509 -42.87 -2.60 46.28
N LEU A 510 -42.45 -2.91 47.51
CA LEU A 510 -42.90 -4.02 48.37
C LEU A 510 -42.05 -3.92 49.66
N PRO A 511 -42.56 -3.37 50.78
CA PRO A 511 -43.49 -4.11 51.62
C PRO A 511 -44.57 -3.22 52.26
N ARG A 512 -45.76 -3.21 51.67
CA ARG A 512 -47.02 -3.10 52.41
C ARG A 512 -47.77 -4.41 52.17
N ILE A 513 -47.49 -5.39 53.02
CA ILE A 513 -48.31 -6.56 53.39
C ILE A 513 -47.35 -7.53 54.12
N LEU A 514 -47.69 -7.84 55.39
CA LEU A 514 -46.99 -8.69 56.38
C LEU A 514 -45.79 -7.99 57.07
N SER A 515 -45.68 -7.85 58.39
CA SER A 515 -46.32 -8.57 59.51
C SER A 515 -46.45 -7.68 60.75
N VAL A 516 -47.65 -7.70 61.32
CA VAL A 516 -47.94 -7.41 62.73
C VAL A 516 -47.25 -8.49 63.60
N THR A 517 -46.86 -8.12 64.83
CA THR A 517 -46.20 -8.91 65.90
C THR A 517 -44.68 -9.08 65.73
N GLY A 518 -43.80 -8.83 66.70
CA GLY A 518 -43.94 -8.38 68.08
C GLY A 518 -42.55 -8.09 68.68
N ASN A 519 -42.55 -7.32 69.78
CA ASN A 519 -41.43 -6.96 70.65
C ASN A 519 -40.50 -8.13 71.03
N PHE A 520 -39.20 -7.85 71.19
CA PHE A 520 -38.53 -7.76 72.51
C PHE A 520 -37.07 -7.34 72.30
N GLY A 521 -36.67 -6.23 72.92
CA GLY A 521 -35.25 -5.91 73.11
C GLY A 521 -34.70 -6.64 74.33
N THR A 522 -33.38 -6.64 74.52
CA THR A 522 -32.74 -5.81 75.55
C THR A 522 -31.23 -6.00 75.63
N ARG A 523 -30.58 -4.84 75.80
CA ARG A 523 -29.37 -4.52 76.57
C ARG A 523 -27.99 -4.98 76.09
N THR A 524 -27.15 -3.95 76.08
CA THR A 524 -25.69 -3.82 75.93
C THR A 524 -25.09 -4.11 74.57
#